data_AF-A0A353Y0Q2-F1
#
_entry.id   AF-A0A353Y0Q2-F1
#
_cell.length_a   1.000
_cell.length_b   1.000
_cell.length_c   1.000
_cell.angle_alpha   90.00
_cell.angle_beta   90.00
_cell.angle_gamma   90.00
#
_symmetry.space_group_name_H-M   'P 1'
#
loop_
_entity.id
_entity.type
_entity.pdbx_description
1 polymer ?
#
loop_
_entity_poly.entity_id
_entity_poly.type
_entity_poly.pdbx_seq_one_letter_code
_entity_poly.pdbx_strand_id
1 'polypeptide(L)'
;MSSMKDSLAELFGRAPRRPHSDEISAEAKKLHALQKNDPDRIAAIHAELAHAATHKMPQKWRRRRWAVLIAVNLLFVVSYWLDIQLLEGALTGSRFIGFHMADLNSALQVTLAFKHMVLNLVIGT
;
A
#
# COMPACT_ATOMS: atom_id res chain seq x y z
N MET A 1 -13.25 -0.27 -38.46
CA MET A 1 -13.31 1.14 -37.99
C MET A 1 -14.35 1.31 -36.87
N SER A 2 -14.34 0.45 -35.82
CA SER A 2 -15.35 0.44 -34.75
C SER A 2 -14.81 0.80 -33.35
N SER A 3 -13.49 0.82 -33.12
CA SER A 3 -12.99 0.86 -31.74
C SER A 3 -13.29 2.17 -31.00
N MET A 4 -13.31 3.32 -31.67
CA MET A 4 -13.47 4.60 -30.97
C MET A 4 -14.88 4.80 -30.39
N LYS A 5 -15.93 4.38 -31.10
CA LYS A 5 -17.31 4.47 -30.62
C LYS A 5 -17.58 3.48 -29.49
N ASP A 6 -17.03 2.27 -29.62
CA ASP A 6 -17.13 1.24 -28.59
C ASP A 6 -16.39 1.66 -27.32
N SER A 7 -15.18 2.21 -27.43
CA SER A 7 -14.43 2.77 -26.30
C SER A 7 -15.15 3.95 -25.63
N LEU A 8 -15.78 4.84 -26.41
CA LEU A 8 -16.61 5.92 -25.86
C LEU A 8 -17.82 5.35 -25.10
N ALA A 9 -18.49 4.33 -25.65
CA ALA A 9 -19.63 3.70 -24.98
C ALA A 9 -19.22 2.97 -23.68
N GLU A 10 -18.05 2.34 -23.64
CA GLU A 10 -17.48 1.74 -22.43
C GLU A 10 -17.18 2.81 -21.36
N LEU A 11 -16.65 3.98 -21.75
CA LEU A 11 -16.46 5.12 -20.84
C LEU A 11 -17.78 5.63 -20.25
N PHE A 12 -18.89 5.54 -21.00
CA PHE A 12 -20.23 5.88 -20.52
C PHE A 12 -20.98 4.71 -19.85
N GLY A 13 -20.27 3.64 -19.47
CA GLY A 13 -20.80 2.57 -18.61
C GLY A 13 -21.32 1.34 -19.36
N ARG A 14 -21.06 1.19 -20.65
CA ARG A 14 -21.32 -0.06 -21.37
C ARG A 14 -20.39 -1.16 -20.86
N ALA A 15 -20.92 -2.37 -20.69
CA ALA A 15 -20.11 -3.52 -20.27
C ALA A 15 -18.99 -3.80 -21.29
N PRO A 16 -17.72 -3.93 -20.86
CA PRO A 16 -16.60 -4.13 -21.75
C PRO A 16 -16.72 -5.48 -22.46
N ARG A 17 -16.51 -5.50 -23.77
CA ARG A 17 -16.60 -6.72 -24.59
C ARG A 17 -15.22 -7.10 -25.11
N ARG A 18 -14.84 -8.36 -24.93
CA ARG A 18 -13.62 -8.89 -25.56
C ARG A 18 -13.81 -8.95 -27.08
N PRO A 19 -12.90 -8.36 -27.89
CA PRO A 19 -12.99 -8.45 -29.35
C PRO A 19 -12.90 -9.91 -29.81
N HIS A 20 -13.75 -10.29 -30.77
CA HIS A 20 -13.66 -11.62 -31.38
C HIS A 20 -12.44 -11.67 -32.32
N SER A 21 -11.87 -12.86 -32.55
CA SER A 21 -10.66 -13.03 -33.37
C SER A 21 -10.80 -12.40 -34.77
N ASP A 22 -12.02 -12.35 -35.32
CA ASP A 22 -12.31 -11.85 -36.66
C ASP A 22 -12.40 -10.32 -36.74
N GLU A 23 -12.59 -9.65 -35.60
CA GLU A 23 -12.66 -8.19 -35.46
C GLU A 23 -11.26 -7.56 -35.34
N ILE A 24 -10.23 -8.39 -35.10
CA ILE A 24 -8.84 -7.95 -34.96
C ILE A 24 -8.24 -7.76 -36.37
N SER A 25 -7.71 -6.55 -36.62
CA SER A 25 -7.01 -6.23 -37.88
C SER A 25 -5.91 -7.23 -38.20
N ALA A 26 -5.72 -7.55 -39.47
CA ALA A 26 -4.66 -8.46 -39.94
C ALA A 26 -3.26 -7.99 -39.52
N GLU A 27 -3.05 -6.67 -39.40
CA GLU A 27 -1.80 -6.08 -38.91
C GLU A 27 -1.60 -6.30 -37.41
N ALA A 28 -2.65 -6.13 -36.60
CA ALA A 28 -2.62 -6.42 -35.17
C ALA A 28 -2.39 -7.92 -34.90
N LYS A 29 -2.98 -8.82 -35.72
CA LYS A 29 -2.70 -10.26 -35.64
C LYS A 29 -1.23 -10.59 -35.89
N LYS A 30 -0.59 -9.92 -36.87
CA LYS A 30 0.86 -10.07 -37.14
C LYS A 30 1.70 -9.58 -35.97
N LEU A 31 1.38 -8.41 -35.40
CA LEU A 31 2.07 -7.89 -34.21
C LEU A 31 1.91 -8.80 -32.99
N HIS A 32 0.72 -9.33 -32.74
CA HIS A 32 0.48 -10.30 -31.66
C HIS A 32 1.23 -11.63 -31.88
N ALA A 33 1.35 -12.09 -33.13
CA ALA A 33 2.13 -13.27 -33.47
C ALA A 33 3.63 -13.07 -33.21
N LEU A 34 4.17 -11.90 -33.60
CA LEU A 34 5.56 -11.51 -33.31
C LEU A 34 5.80 -11.40 -31.80
N GLN A 35 4.87 -10.80 -31.05
CA GLN A 35 5.05 -10.57 -29.61
C GLN A 35 5.04 -11.85 -28.77
N LYS A 36 4.37 -12.91 -29.22
CA LYS A 36 4.19 -14.16 -28.47
C LYS A 36 5.24 -15.22 -28.78
N ASN A 37 5.83 -15.19 -29.99
CA ASN A 37 6.71 -16.23 -30.50
C ASN A 37 8.15 -15.76 -30.76
N ASP A 38 8.56 -14.60 -30.23
CA ASP A 38 9.93 -14.11 -30.38
C ASP A 38 10.89 -14.94 -29.51
N PRO A 39 11.69 -15.85 -30.11
CA PRO A 39 12.57 -16.73 -29.35
C PRO A 39 13.71 -15.95 -28.68
N ASP A 40 14.13 -14.83 -29.26
CA ASP A 40 15.24 -14.02 -28.76
C ASP A 40 14.82 -13.28 -27.49
N ARG A 41 13.57 -12.79 -27.45
CA ARG A 41 13.01 -12.18 -26.24
C ARG A 41 12.82 -13.19 -25.11
N ILE A 42 12.37 -14.41 -25.42
CA ILE A 42 12.24 -15.48 -24.42
C ILE A 42 13.63 -15.89 -23.89
N ALA A 43 14.63 -16.00 -24.77
CA ALA A 43 16.00 -16.29 -24.39
C ALA A 43 16.61 -15.18 -23.52
N ALA A 44 16.35 -13.91 -23.85
CA ALA A 44 16.79 -12.75 -23.06
C ALA A 44 16.16 -12.76 -21.65
N ILE A 45 14.86 -13.03 -21.53
CA ILE A 45 14.17 -13.17 -20.24
C ILE A 45 14.79 -14.32 -19.42
N HIS A 46 15.05 -15.47 -20.05
CA HIS A 46 15.69 -16.59 -19.35
C HIS A 46 17.13 -16.27 -18.93
N ALA A 47 17.89 -15.54 -19.74
CA ALA A 47 19.23 -15.09 -19.39
C ALA A 47 19.21 -14.13 -18.19
N GLU A 48 18.31 -13.15 -18.20
CA GLU A 48 18.12 -12.20 -17.09
C GLU A 48 17.72 -12.93 -15.80
N LEU A 49 16.79 -13.89 -15.88
CA LEU A 49 16.40 -14.74 -14.74
C LEU A 49 17.56 -15.59 -14.22
N ALA A 50 18.41 -16.13 -15.10
CA ALA A 50 19.59 -16.90 -14.71
C ALA A 50 20.65 -16.00 -14.02
N HIS A 51 20.85 -14.78 -14.50
CA HIS A 51 21.70 -13.78 -13.85
C HIS A 51 21.15 -13.32 -12.48
N ALA A 52 19.83 -13.18 -12.36
CA ALA A 52 19.19 -12.88 -11.08
C ALA A 52 19.26 -14.07 -10.09
N ALA A 53 19.20 -15.31 -10.60
CA ALA A 53 19.29 -16.52 -9.78
C ALA A 53 20.70 -16.76 -9.21
N THR A 54 21.74 -16.31 -9.90
CA THR A 54 23.13 -16.38 -9.42
C THR A 54 23.42 -15.31 -8.36
N HIS A 55 22.80 -14.13 -8.44
CA HIS A 55 22.94 -13.05 -7.46
C HIS A 55 21.87 -13.11 -6.35
N LYS A 56 21.61 -14.30 -5.81
CA LYS A 56 20.68 -14.43 -4.67
C LYS A 56 21.25 -13.71 -3.46
N MET A 57 20.54 -12.70 -2.97
CA MET A 57 20.86 -12.04 -1.71
C MET A 57 21.08 -13.09 -0.60
N PRO A 58 22.10 -12.93 0.26
CA PRO A 58 22.38 -13.89 1.30
C PRO A 58 21.14 -14.11 2.17
N GLN A 59 20.75 -15.38 2.31
CA GLN A 59 19.54 -15.77 3.05
C GLN A 59 19.51 -15.21 4.48
N LYS A 60 20.68 -15.00 5.09
CA LYS A 60 20.84 -14.35 6.39
C LYS A 60 20.31 -12.92 6.42
N TRP A 61 20.61 -12.10 5.42
CA TRP A 61 20.15 -10.71 5.33
C TRP A 61 18.66 -10.62 5.02
N ARG A 62 18.16 -11.51 4.15
CA ARG A 62 16.73 -11.62 3.90
C ARG A 62 15.96 -11.95 5.18
N ARG A 63 16.39 -12.97 5.94
CA ARG A 63 15.77 -13.34 7.23
C ARG A 63 15.83 -12.21 8.25
N ARG A 64 16.96 -11.49 8.34
CA ARG A 64 17.08 -10.31 9.22
C ARG A 64 16.10 -9.20 8.84
N ARG A 65 16.01 -8.85 7.55
CA ARG A 65 15.08 -7.84 7.05
C ARG A 65 13.63 -8.21 7.37
N TRP A 66 13.25 -9.46 7.12
CA TRP A 66 11.91 -9.96 7.49
C TRP A 66 11.67 -9.98 8.99
N ALA A 67 12.64 -10.42 9.79
CA ALA A 67 12.55 -10.40 11.24
C ALA A 67 12.32 -8.98 11.79
N VAL A 68 13.03 -7.98 11.26
CA VAL A 68 12.83 -6.57 11.62
C VAL A 68 11.45 -6.08 11.23
N LEU A 69 10.99 -6.36 10.00
CA LEU A 69 9.65 -5.95 9.55
C LEU A 69 8.54 -6.57 10.43
N ILE A 70 8.67 -7.86 10.75
CA ILE A 70 7.72 -8.56 11.62
C ILE A 70 7.78 -7.96 13.03
N ALA A 71 8.97 -7.74 13.58
CA ALA A 71 9.15 -7.18 14.91
C ALA A 71 8.52 -5.78 15.04
N VAL A 72 8.71 -4.90 14.06
CA VAL A 72 8.10 -3.55 14.05
C VAL A 72 6.57 -3.64 13.96
N ASN A 73 6.02 -4.53 13.14
CA ASN A 73 4.57 -4.73 13.07
C ASN A 73 3.99 -5.28 14.37
N LEU A 74 4.66 -6.26 14.99
CA LEU A 74 4.23 -6.77 16.29
C LEU A 74 4.33 -5.70 17.39
N LEU A 75 5.37 -4.87 17.36
CA LEU A 75 5.51 -3.75 18.28
C LEU A 75 4.35 -2.75 18.14
N PHE A 76 3.86 -2.51 16.93
CA PHE A 76 2.66 -1.69 16.68
C PHE A 76 1.39 -2.32 17.29
N VAL A 77 1.19 -3.62 17.11
CA VAL A 77 0.05 -4.35 17.72
C VAL A 77 0.12 -4.32 19.25
N VAL A 78 1.31 -4.54 19.81
CA VAL A 78 1.54 -4.47 21.27
C VAL A 78 1.32 -3.06 21.79
N SER A 79 1.70 -2.02 21.03
CA SER A 79 1.45 -0.63 21.38
C SER A 79 -0.05 -0.32 21.48
N TYR A 80 -0.87 -0.87 20.59
CA TYR A 80 -2.33 -0.77 20.69
C TYR A 80 -2.89 -1.48 21.93
N TRP A 81 -2.34 -2.64 22.29
CA TRP A 81 -2.78 -3.39 23.48
C TRP A 81 -2.39 -2.71 24.80
N LEU A 82 -1.24 -2.04 24.83
CA LEU A 82 -0.75 -1.31 26.00
C LEU A 82 -1.31 0.13 26.10
N ASP A 83 -2.15 0.56 25.15
CA ASP A 83 -2.64 1.95 25.01
C ASP A 83 -1.48 2.97 24.92
N ILE A 84 -0.33 2.54 24.39
CA ILE A 84 0.85 3.38 24.19
C ILE A 84 0.79 3.96 22.79
N GLN A 85 0.27 5.17 22.67
CA GLN A 85 0.11 5.90 21.41
C GLN A 85 1.41 6.52 20.87
N LEU A 86 2.55 5.87 21.10
CA LEU A 86 3.87 6.35 20.69
C LEU A 86 4.20 6.01 19.23
N LEU A 87 3.48 5.04 18.65
CA LEU A 87 3.81 4.42 17.36
C LEU A 87 2.76 4.68 16.27
N GLU A 88 1.70 5.39 16.59
CA GLU A 88 0.82 5.97 15.58
C GLU A 88 1.62 7.08 14.89
N GLY A 89 2.17 6.78 13.70
CA GLY A 89 2.94 7.71 12.87
C GLY A 89 2.15 8.91 12.33
N ALA A 90 1.20 9.43 13.10
CA ALA A 90 0.60 10.73 12.92
C ALA A 90 1.30 11.69 13.88
N LEU A 91 2.14 12.56 13.33
CA LEU A 91 2.74 13.71 14.02
C LEU A 91 1.69 14.72 14.54
N THR A 92 0.41 14.36 14.53
CA THR A 92 -0.76 15.22 14.74
C THR A 92 -1.67 14.69 15.87
N GLY A 93 -1.15 13.84 16.76
CA GLY A 93 -1.97 13.17 17.76
C GLY A 93 -1.24 12.86 19.06
N SER A 94 -0.60 13.86 19.67
CA SER A 94 -0.77 14.16 21.11
C SER A 94 -0.88 12.97 22.11
N ARG A 95 -0.15 11.87 21.99
CA ARG A 95 -0.08 10.87 23.07
C ARG A 95 1.28 10.18 23.08
N PHE A 96 2.31 10.99 22.93
CA PHE A 96 3.66 10.56 23.17
C PHE A 96 3.82 10.42 24.70
N ILE A 97 3.90 9.18 25.20
CA ILE A 97 4.18 8.88 26.61
C ILE A 97 3.14 9.48 27.56
N GLY A 98 1.85 9.15 27.38
CA GLY A 98 0.79 9.58 28.31
C GLY A 98 0.42 11.07 28.25
N PHE A 99 1.27 11.95 27.73
CA PHE A 99 0.96 13.36 27.60
C PHE A 99 0.01 13.60 26.43
N HIS A 100 -1.27 13.72 26.76
CA HIS A 100 -2.23 14.46 25.96
C HIS A 100 -1.80 15.93 25.94
N MET A 101 -1.21 16.40 24.84
CA MET A 101 -1.35 17.80 24.43
C MET A 101 -2.81 18.05 24.02
N ALA A 102 -3.73 17.84 24.96
CA ALA A 102 -5.04 18.46 24.89
C ALA A 102 -4.77 19.93 24.61
N ASP A 103 -5.40 20.48 23.57
CA ASP A 103 -5.39 21.91 23.32
C ASP A 103 -5.75 22.59 24.64
N LEU A 104 -4.79 23.32 25.20
CA LEU A 104 -4.87 23.89 26.55
C LEU A 104 -6.14 24.72 26.68
N ASN A 105 -6.55 25.40 25.61
CA ASN A 105 -7.77 26.19 25.55
C ASN A 105 -9.03 25.32 25.69
N SER A 106 -9.13 24.25 24.90
CA SER A 106 -10.25 23.30 24.96
C SER A 106 -10.32 22.54 26.29
N ALA A 107 -9.16 22.17 26.87
CA ALA A 107 -9.08 21.51 28.17
C ALA A 107 -9.50 22.45 29.32
N LEU A 108 -9.09 23.72 29.28
CA LEU A 108 -9.50 24.71 30.27
C LEU A 108 -11.00 25.00 30.18
N GLN A 109 -11.55 25.12 28.97
CA GLN A 109 -12.96 25.43 28.74
C GLN A 109 -13.87 24.32 29.27
N VAL A 110 -13.53 23.05 29.03
CA VAL A 110 -14.29 21.90 29.55
C VAL A 110 -14.15 21.79 31.06
N THR A 111 -12.94 21.98 31.61
CA THR A 111 -12.71 21.91 33.06
C THR A 111 -13.42 23.05 33.82
N LEU A 112 -13.44 24.26 33.26
CA LEU A 112 -14.17 25.40 33.81
C LEU A 112 -15.69 25.24 33.69
N ALA A 113 -16.17 24.68 32.58
CA ALA A 113 -17.59 24.47 32.35
C ALA A 113 -18.20 23.40 33.27
N PHE A 114 -17.51 22.28 33.47
CA PHE A 114 -18.02 21.14 34.25
C PHE A 114 -17.47 21.06 35.68
N LYS A 115 -16.53 21.95 36.05
CA LYS A 115 -15.83 22.01 37.35
C LYS A 115 -15.24 20.68 37.84
N HIS A 116 -15.05 19.72 36.93
CA HIS A 116 -14.48 18.41 37.18
C HIS A 116 -13.42 18.14 36.12
N MET A 117 -12.28 17.62 36.56
CA MET A 117 -11.23 17.17 35.66
C MET A 117 -11.59 15.77 35.16
N VAL A 118 -11.69 15.61 33.85
CA VAL A 118 -11.91 14.30 33.23
C VAL A 118 -10.67 13.43 33.53
N LEU A 119 -10.85 12.17 33.91
CA LEU A 119 -9.75 11.25 34.24
C LEU A 119 -8.71 11.15 33.12
N ASN A 120 -9.14 11.23 31.85
CA ASN A 120 -8.25 11.29 30.68
C ASN A 120 -7.34 12.54 30.64
N LEU A 121 -7.61 13.57 31.42
CA LEU A 121 -6.79 14.77 31.61
C LEU A 121 -5.81 14.62 32.79
N VAL A 122 -6.13 13.75 33.74
CA VAL A 122 -5.34 13.48 34.96
C VAL A 122 -4.34 12.35 34.73
N ILE A 123 -4.69 11.35 33.91
CA ILE A 123 -3.87 10.17 33.61
C ILE A 123 -2.73 10.49 32.62
N GLY A 124 -2.65 11.74 32.15
CA GLY A 124 -1.57 12.24 31.30
C GLY A 124 -0.47 13.03 32.02
N THR A 125 -0.17 12.69 33.27
CA THR A 125 1.05 13.12 33.99
C THR A 125 2.06 11.99 34.09
#